data_AF-A0A094I2J5-F1
#
_entry.id   AF-A0A094I2J5-F1
#
_cell.length_a   1.000
_cell.length_b   1.000
_cell.length_c   1.000
_cell.angle_alpha   90.00
_cell.angle_beta   90.00
_cell.angle_gamma   90.00
#
_symmetry.space_group_name_H-M   'P 1'
#
loop_
_entity.id
_entity.type
_entity.pdbx_description
1 polymer ?
#
loop_
_entity_poly.entity_id
_entity_poly.type
_entity_poly.pdbx_seq_one_letter_code
_entity_poly.pdbx_strand_id
1 'polypeptide(L)'
;MDNPSPRKFINDAPVYASRRLELPRKFWKAVLSDFGSAVRGDEKRNHDAQPNVYRSSEVMLKTEWSYPVDIWNGGVMIWDLFEGKHMFYGNDPDGKGYSTRAHLAEVIGMLGPPPTDLLKRGIRSDEFFAEDGTWKAGVEIPQDTSLERSEEFLEGKSKDMFLDFIRGMLQWRPEDRKTAKELLEDPWLNNQID
;
A
#
# COMPACT_ATOMS: atom_id res chain seq x y z
N MET A 1 24.27 25.66 -2.35
CA MET A 1 23.11 25.54 -1.43
C MET A 1 23.30 26.63 -0.41
N ASP A 2 22.80 27.82 -0.71
CA ASP A 2 23.45 29.05 -0.21
C ASP A 2 22.85 29.55 1.10
N ASN A 3 21.81 28.86 1.60
CA ASN A 3 21.16 29.17 2.87
C ASN A 3 20.59 27.91 3.54
N PRO A 4 21.43 27.01 4.08
CA PRO A 4 20.99 25.76 4.70
C PRO A 4 20.10 26.01 5.93
N SER A 5 19.29 25.03 6.32
CA SER A 5 18.56 25.10 7.58
C SER A 5 19.51 25.29 8.76
N PRO A 6 19.11 26.05 9.82
CA PRO A 6 19.84 26.06 11.08
C PRO A 6 20.13 24.63 11.52
N ARG A 7 21.34 24.36 12.02
CA ARG A 7 21.77 23.00 12.39
C ARG A 7 22.60 23.01 13.66
N LYS A 8 22.57 21.90 14.39
CA LYS A 8 23.51 21.58 15.47
C LYS A 8 24.29 20.31 15.12
N PHE A 9 25.39 20.05 15.81
CA PHE A 9 26.13 18.80 15.67
C PHE A 9 25.92 17.92 16.90
N ILE A 10 25.64 16.64 16.69
CA ILE A 10 25.59 15.60 17.73
C ILE A 10 26.47 14.46 17.24
N ASN A 11 27.51 14.09 17.99
CA ASN A 11 28.46 13.04 17.63
C ASN A 11 29.00 13.20 16.19
N ASP A 12 29.45 14.42 15.84
CA ASP A 12 29.92 14.82 14.51
C ASP A 12 28.90 14.71 13.35
N ALA A 13 27.65 14.32 13.63
CA ALA A 13 26.57 14.32 12.66
C ALA A 13 25.76 15.64 12.71
N PRO A 14 25.49 16.31 11.56
CA PRO A 14 24.66 17.50 11.53
C PRO A 14 23.17 17.14 11.69
N VAL A 15 22.51 17.76 12.65
CA VAL A 15 21.06 17.71 12.86
C VAL A 15 20.46 19.06 12.46
N TYR A 16 19.62 19.05 11.44
CA TYR A 16 18.98 20.26 10.90
C TYR A 16 17.65 20.54 11.61
N ALA A 17 17.36 21.81 11.85
CA ALA A 17 16.05 22.25 12.30
C ALA A 17 15.01 22.06 11.18
N SER A 18 13.90 21.40 11.49
CA SER A 18 12.77 21.24 10.57
C SER A 18 12.22 22.61 10.18
N ARG A 19 12.06 22.84 8.86
CA ARG A 19 11.39 24.04 8.35
C ARG A 19 9.92 23.70 8.12
N ARG A 20 9.05 24.67 8.39
CA ARG A 20 7.65 24.58 7.99
C ARG A 20 7.61 24.68 6.47
N LEU A 21 7.15 23.61 5.81
CA LEU A 21 6.85 23.64 4.39
C LEU A 21 5.54 24.43 4.23
N GLU A 22 5.61 25.59 3.58
CA GLU A 22 4.40 26.31 3.18
C GLU A 22 3.72 25.55 2.04
N LEU A 23 2.39 25.65 1.98
CA LEU A 23 1.65 25.13 0.83
C LEU A 23 2.11 25.88 -0.43
N PRO A 24 2.57 25.19 -1.47
CA PRO A 24 3.05 25.85 -2.67
C PRO A 24 1.89 26.58 -3.36
N ARG A 25 2.14 27.80 -3.84
CA ARG A 25 1.14 28.60 -4.60
C ARG A 25 0.80 27.99 -5.97
N LYS A 26 1.63 27.06 -6.46
CA LYS A 26 1.41 26.25 -7.66
C LYS A 26 1.86 24.84 -7.36
N PHE A 27 1.00 23.87 -7.57
CA PHE A 27 1.38 22.46 -7.53
C PHE A 27 2.32 22.17 -8.72
N TRP A 28 3.48 21.60 -8.43
CA TRP A 28 4.47 21.20 -9.42
C TRP A 28 4.62 19.67 -9.44
N LYS A 29 5.55 19.16 -10.25
CA LYS A 29 5.92 17.74 -10.30
C LYS A 29 6.16 17.20 -8.89
N ALA A 30 5.42 16.17 -8.50
CA ALA A 30 5.68 15.41 -7.29
C ALA A 30 7.04 14.70 -7.41
N VAL A 31 7.77 14.65 -6.30
CA VAL A 31 9.08 13.98 -6.21
C VAL A 31 9.07 13.13 -4.95
N LEU A 32 9.49 11.87 -5.08
CA LEU A 32 9.68 11.00 -3.92
C LEU A 32 10.79 11.59 -3.03
N SER A 33 10.51 11.63 -1.73
CA SER A 33 11.41 12.15 -0.71
C SER A 33 11.41 11.24 0.50
N ASP A 34 12.24 11.56 1.50
CA ASP A 34 12.34 10.82 2.75
C ASP A 34 12.71 9.33 2.54
N PHE A 35 13.96 9.12 2.12
CA PHE A 35 14.54 7.78 1.95
C PHE A 35 15.09 7.20 3.26
N GLY A 36 14.66 7.70 4.43
CA GLY A 36 15.18 7.27 5.73
C GLY A 36 14.92 5.79 6.05
N SER A 37 13.85 5.23 5.47
CA SER A 37 13.47 3.81 5.57
C SER A 37 13.72 3.03 4.28
N ALA A 38 14.35 3.64 3.27
CA ALA A 38 14.59 2.98 2.00
C ALA A 38 15.65 1.90 2.15
N VAL A 39 15.43 0.76 1.49
CA VAL A 39 16.37 -0.34 1.43
C VAL A 39 16.61 -0.76 -0.01
N ARG A 40 17.69 -1.51 -0.20
CA ARG A 40 17.98 -2.20 -1.46
C ARG A 40 16.93 -3.28 -1.72
N GLY A 41 16.23 -3.18 -2.85
CA GLY A 41 15.21 -4.16 -3.25
C GLY A 41 15.79 -5.40 -3.95
N ASP A 42 17.04 -5.38 -4.40
CA ASP A 42 17.73 -6.55 -4.94
C ASP A 42 18.07 -7.60 -3.87
N GLU A 43 17.98 -7.22 -2.60
CA GLU A 43 18.03 -8.13 -1.46
C GLU A 43 16.61 -8.38 -0.94
N LYS A 44 16.23 -9.65 -0.85
CA LYS A 44 14.95 -10.02 -0.24
C LYS A 44 14.97 -9.71 1.27
N ARG A 45 13.86 -9.17 1.76
CA ARG A 45 13.67 -8.77 3.17
C ARG A 45 12.42 -9.42 3.76
N ASN A 46 12.30 -9.45 5.07
CA ASN A 46 11.08 -9.87 5.78
C ASN A 46 10.82 -9.05 7.06
N HIS A 47 11.55 -7.95 7.27
CA HIS A 47 11.36 -7.08 8.43
C HIS A 47 10.10 -6.22 8.27
N ASP A 48 9.70 -5.53 9.35
CA ASP A 48 8.61 -4.55 9.28
C ASP A 48 8.95 -3.43 8.30
N ALA A 49 7.96 -3.09 7.48
CA ALA A 49 8.02 -2.03 6.51
C ALA A 49 6.63 -1.40 6.37
N GLN A 50 6.59 -0.26 5.68
CA GLN A 50 5.38 0.44 5.28
C GLN A 50 4.56 1.03 6.46
N PRO A 51 3.94 2.21 6.27
CA PRO A 51 2.95 2.69 7.22
C PRO A 51 1.74 1.75 7.28
N ASN A 52 1.04 1.73 8.42
CA ASN A 52 0.03 0.74 8.74
C ASN A 52 -1.07 0.54 7.68
N VAL A 53 -1.68 1.63 7.20
CA VAL A 53 -2.79 1.59 6.23
C VAL A 53 -2.35 1.25 4.81
N TYR A 54 -1.05 1.37 4.51
CA TYR A 54 -0.49 1.04 3.20
C TYR A 54 0.17 -0.34 3.19
N ARG A 55 0.22 -1.05 4.33
CA ARG A 55 0.98 -2.31 4.44
C ARG A 55 0.45 -3.38 3.50
N SER A 56 1.35 -3.99 2.75
CA SER A 56 1.08 -5.05 1.77
C SER A 56 0.90 -6.42 2.44
N SER A 57 0.29 -7.36 1.71
CA SER A 57 0.03 -8.73 2.17
C SER A 57 1.31 -9.45 2.61
N GLU A 58 2.39 -9.36 1.83
CA GLU A 58 3.68 -9.99 2.15
C GLU A 58 4.29 -9.46 3.45
N VAL A 59 4.18 -8.15 3.71
CA VAL A 59 4.70 -7.55 4.95
C VAL A 59 3.82 -7.94 6.14
N MET A 60 2.49 -7.97 5.97
CA MET A 60 1.56 -8.40 7.02
C MET A 60 1.77 -9.87 7.41
N LEU A 61 1.95 -10.76 6.43
CA LEU A 61 2.13 -12.20 6.61
C LEU A 61 3.59 -12.60 6.91
N LYS A 62 4.53 -11.64 6.88
CA LYS A 62 5.97 -11.86 7.02
C LYS A 62 6.52 -12.89 6.02
N THR A 63 6.12 -12.76 4.75
CA THR A 63 6.82 -13.44 3.65
C THR A 63 8.04 -12.61 3.25
N GLU A 64 8.88 -13.18 2.39
CA GLU A 64 9.91 -12.39 1.72
C GLU A 64 9.26 -11.31 0.84
N TRP A 65 9.89 -10.13 0.81
CA TRP A 65 9.45 -8.99 0.03
C TRP A 65 10.62 -8.25 -0.63
N SER A 66 10.31 -7.51 -1.69
CA SER A 66 11.23 -6.75 -2.56
C SER A 66 10.44 -5.58 -3.18
N TYR A 67 10.88 -5.02 -4.32
CA TYR A 67 10.29 -3.87 -5.01
C TYR A 67 8.75 -3.84 -5.15
N PRO A 68 8.03 -4.97 -5.35
CA PRO A 68 6.57 -4.93 -5.51
C PRO A 68 5.79 -4.39 -4.30
N VAL A 69 6.41 -4.28 -3.12
CA VAL A 69 5.77 -3.63 -1.94
C VAL A 69 5.46 -2.16 -2.20
N ASP A 70 6.30 -1.48 -2.98
CA ASP A 70 6.10 -0.06 -3.32
C ASP A 70 4.99 0.10 -4.36
N ILE A 71 4.78 -0.89 -5.23
CA ILE A 71 3.65 -0.92 -6.16
C ILE A 71 2.34 -1.02 -5.39
N TRP A 72 2.27 -1.87 -4.37
CA TRP A 72 1.11 -1.93 -3.48
C TRP A 72 0.86 -0.59 -2.79
N ASN A 73 1.90 0.04 -2.22
CA ASN A 73 1.76 1.36 -1.59
C ASN A 73 1.24 2.41 -2.58
N GLY A 74 1.75 2.40 -3.81
CA GLY A 74 1.29 3.28 -4.88
C GLY A 74 -0.19 3.05 -5.20
N GLY A 75 -0.63 1.80 -5.34
CA GLY A 75 -2.03 1.48 -5.65
C GLY A 75 -2.99 1.96 -4.56
N VAL A 76 -2.67 1.68 -3.29
CA VAL A 76 -3.48 2.14 -2.15
C VAL A 76 -3.46 3.68 -2.06
N MET A 77 -2.31 4.32 -2.24
CA MET A 77 -2.21 5.79 -2.20
C MET A 77 -3.01 6.46 -3.33
N ILE A 78 -2.95 5.93 -4.56
CA ILE A 78 -3.69 6.47 -5.70
C ILE A 78 -5.19 6.39 -5.42
N TRP A 79 -5.66 5.26 -4.90
CA TRP A 79 -7.05 5.12 -4.48
C TRP A 79 -7.43 6.15 -3.41
N ASP A 80 -6.64 6.28 -2.35
CA ASP A 80 -6.93 7.21 -1.25
C ASP A 80 -7.01 8.67 -1.72
N LEU A 81 -6.11 9.07 -2.62
CA LEU A 81 -6.10 10.40 -3.21
C LEU A 81 -7.30 10.63 -4.14
N PHE A 82 -7.70 9.59 -4.87
CA PHE A 82 -8.79 9.67 -5.83
C PHE A 82 -10.16 9.69 -5.13
N GLU A 83 -10.38 8.78 -4.18
CA GLU A 83 -11.64 8.63 -3.44
C GLU A 83 -11.77 9.61 -2.26
N GLY A 84 -10.66 10.25 -1.85
CA GLY A 84 -10.64 11.16 -0.70
C GLY A 84 -10.81 10.48 0.66
N LYS A 85 -10.70 9.15 0.73
CA LYS A 85 -10.83 8.31 1.93
C LYS A 85 -9.89 7.11 1.85
N HIS A 86 -9.50 6.55 2.99
CA HIS A 86 -8.60 5.38 2.99
C HIS A 86 -9.29 4.14 2.43
N MET A 87 -8.58 3.39 1.59
CA MET A 87 -8.97 2.04 1.16
C MET A 87 -8.99 1.08 2.36
N PHE A 88 -7.98 1.18 3.22
CA PHE A 88 -7.81 0.33 4.39
C PHE A 88 -7.58 1.18 5.64
N TYR A 89 -8.17 0.76 6.75
CA TYR A 89 -7.99 1.40 8.06
C TYR A 89 -7.28 0.46 9.02
N GLY A 90 -7.58 -0.84 8.92
CA GLY A 90 -7.08 -1.86 9.82
C GLY A 90 -7.47 -1.63 11.28
N ASN A 91 -8.56 -0.91 11.53
CA ASN A 91 -9.03 -0.61 12.87
C ASN A 91 -9.61 -1.87 13.50
N ASP A 92 -8.96 -2.34 14.56
CA ASP A 92 -9.39 -3.53 15.25
C ASP A 92 -10.70 -3.29 16.03
N PRO A 93 -11.72 -4.17 15.90
CA PRO A 93 -12.94 -4.09 16.68
C PRO A 93 -12.74 -4.08 18.20
N ASP A 94 -11.58 -4.51 18.70
CA ASP A 94 -11.23 -4.43 20.13
C ASP A 94 -10.96 -3.00 20.64
N GLY A 95 -10.92 -2.01 19.73
CA GLY A 95 -10.76 -0.60 20.04
C GLY A 95 -9.31 -0.16 20.32
N LYS A 96 -8.32 -1.04 20.16
CA LYS A 96 -6.89 -0.72 20.42
C LYS A 96 -6.19 -0.07 19.24
N GLY A 97 -6.92 0.21 18.16
CA GLY A 97 -6.40 0.84 16.95
C GLY A 97 -5.97 -0.21 15.94
N TYR A 98 -4.90 0.08 15.19
CA TYR A 98 -4.50 -0.75 14.06
C TYR A 98 -4.09 -2.18 14.48
N SER A 99 -4.57 -3.18 13.74
CA SER A 99 -4.05 -4.56 13.81
C SER A 99 -3.93 -5.23 12.45
N THR A 100 -2.99 -6.16 12.33
CA THR A 100 -2.81 -6.96 11.10
C THR A 100 -4.04 -7.79 10.77
N ARG A 101 -4.74 -8.35 11.77
CA ARG A 101 -5.96 -9.16 11.53
C ARG A 101 -7.10 -8.32 10.96
N ALA A 102 -7.28 -7.09 11.43
CA ALA A 102 -8.32 -6.21 10.91
C ALA A 102 -7.97 -5.74 9.50
N HIS A 103 -6.72 -5.35 9.25
CA HIS A 103 -6.28 -4.95 7.91
C HIS A 103 -6.42 -6.13 6.91
N LEU A 104 -5.96 -7.35 7.27
CA LEU A 104 -6.15 -8.52 6.41
C LEU A 104 -7.62 -8.82 6.12
N ALA A 105 -8.53 -8.64 7.08
CA ALA A 105 -9.97 -8.82 6.85
C ALA A 105 -10.49 -7.84 5.79
N GLU A 106 -10.07 -6.57 5.82
CA GLU A 106 -10.42 -5.58 4.80
C GLU A 106 -9.85 -5.93 3.43
N VAL A 107 -8.59 -6.40 3.36
CA VAL A 107 -7.99 -6.86 2.09
C VAL A 107 -8.75 -8.06 1.52
N ILE A 108 -9.16 -9.01 2.36
CA ILE A 108 -9.98 -10.16 1.92
C ILE A 108 -11.35 -9.68 1.42
N GLY A 109 -11.97 -8.73 2.11
CA GLY A 109 -13.21 -8.13 1.65
C GLY A 109 -13.07 -7.48 0.27
N MET A 110 -11.94 -6.82 0.00
CA MET A 110 -11.70 -6.10 -1.25
C MET A 110 -11.27 -7.02 -2.41
N LEU A 111 -10.39 -7.99 -2.16
CA LEU A 111 -9.72 -8.81 -3.18
C LEU A 111 -10.16 -10.27 -3.22
N GLY A 112 -11.02 -10.68 -2.29
CA GLY A 112 -11.30 -12.10 -2.04
C GLY A 112 -10.17 -12.80 -1.25
N PRO A 113 -10.30 -14.11 -1.00
CA PRO A 113 -9.36 -14.85 -0.17
C PRO A 113 -7.95 -14.94 -0.79
N PRO A 114 -6.89 -14.94 0.02
CA PRO A 114 -5.53 -15.07 -0.48
C PRO A 114 -5.27 -16.46 -1.05
N PRO A 115 -4.36 -16.58 -2.04
CA PRO A 115 -3.97 -17.87 -2.58
C PRO A 115 -3.14 -18.66 -1.55
N THR A 116 -3.36 -19.98 -1.48
CA THR A 116 -2.77 -20.82 -0.43
C THR A 116 -1.24 -20.94 -0.51
N ASP A 117 -0.63 -20.78 -1.69
CA ASP A 117 0.82 -20.74 -1.83
C ASP A 117 1.44 -19.50 -1.17
N LEU A 118 0.75 -18.36 -1.14
CA LEU A 118 1.20 -17.18 -0.40
C LEU A 118 1.14 -17.44 1.10
N LEU A 119 0.05 -18.05 1.57
CA LEU A 119 -0.09 -18.42 2.98
C LEU A 119 1.00 -19.39 3.44
N LYS A 120 1.37 -20.36 2.61
CA LYS A 120 2.48 -21.30 2.91
C LYS A 120 3.85 -20.62 3.02
N ARG A 121 4.04 -19.46 2.39
CA ARG A 121 5.27 -18.66 2.47
C ARG A 121 5.34 -17.80 3.75
N GLY A 122 4.21 -17.53 4.40
CA GLY A 122 4.11 -16.53 5.46
C GLY A 122 4.43 -17.11 6.83
N ILE A 123 5.39 -16.49 7.52
CA ILE A 123 5.78 -16.89 8.88
C ILE A 123 4.64 -16.69 9.88
N ARG A 124 3.74 -15.72 9.62
CA ARG A 124 2.60 -15.38 10.49
C ARG A 124 1.26 -15.87 9.96
N SER A 125 1.24 -16.65 8.87
CA SER A 125 -0.03 -17.03 8.23
C SER A 125 -0.91 -17.89 9.15
N ASP A 126 -0.31 -18.71 10.01
CA ASP A 126 -1.01 -19.53 11.00
C ASP A 126 -1.65 -18.72 12.14
N GLU A 127 -1.28 -17.46 12.34
CA GLU A 127 -1.98 -16.55 13.25
C GLU A 127 -3.39 -16.21 12.75
N PHE A 128 -3.59 -16.19 11.43
CA PHE A 128 -4.80 -15.63 10.80
C PHE A 128 -5.62 -16.65 10.01
N PHE A 129 -4.98 -17.71 9.50
CA PHE A 129 -5.58 -18.70 8.62
C PHE A 129 -5.39 -20.12 9.15
N ALA A 130 -6.35 -21.00 8.86
CA ALA A 130 -6.19 -22.44 8.98
C ALA A 130 -5.33 -23.00 7.84
N GLU A 131 -4.92 -24.26 7.95
CA GLU A 131 -4.04 -24.90 6.97
C GLU A 131 -4.67 -24.99 5.56
N ASP A 132 -6.00 -25.09 5.49
CA ASP A 132 -6.76 -25.08 4.24
C ASP A 132 -6.99 -23.68 3.64
N GLY A 133 -6.49 -22.63 4.31
CA GLY A 133 -6.67 -21.23 3.92
C GLY A 133 -7.91 -20.55 4.50
N THR A 134 -8.68 -21.23 5.35
CA THR A 134 -9.86 -20.64 5.99
C THR A 134 -9.47 -19.55 6.98
N TRP A 135 -10.12 -18.38 6.88
CA TRP A 135 -9.94 -17.27 7.83
C TRP A 135 -10.37 -17.66 9.25
N LYS A 136 -9.50 -17.42 10.25
CA LYS A 136 -9.76 -17.79 11.66
C LYS A 136 -9.41 -16.68 12.68
N ALA A 137 -9.07 -15.47 12.23
CA ALA A 137 -8.54 -14.43 13.11
C ALA A 137 -9.59 -13.67 13.97
N GLY A 138 -10.85 -14.13 13.99
CA GLY A 138 -11.90 -13.56 14.84
C GLY A 138 -12.25 -12.09 14.56
N VAL A 139 -11.96 -11.60 13.35
CA VAL A 139 -12.49 -10.33 12.81
C VAL A 139 -13.44 -10.68 11.68
N GLU A 140 -14.60 -10.02 11.62
CA GLU A 140 -15.52 -10.20 10.50
C GLU A 140 -14.90 -9.62 9.22
N ILE A 141 -14.94 -10.40 8.14
CA ILE A 141 -14.58 -9.90 6.81
C ILE A 141 -15.72 -9.00 6.34
N PRO A 142 -15.46 -7.73 5.97
CA PRO A 142 -16.48 -6.86 5.40
C PRO A 142 -17.18 -7.54 4.21
N GLN A 143 -18.49 -7.72 4.31
CA GLN A 143 -19.31 -8.29 3.26
C GLN A 143 -19.66 -7.21 2.24
N ASP A 144 -19.94 -7.63 1.02
CA ASP A 144 -20.40 -6.75 -0.07
C ASP A 144 -19.41 -5.65 -0.48
N THR A 145 -18.17 -5.69 -0.01
CA THR A 145 -17.07 -4.83 -0.44
C THR A 145 -16.43 -5.38 -1.70
N SER A 146 -16.10 -4.51 -2.65
CA SER A 146 -15.28 -4.83 -3.82
C SER A 146 -14.77 -3.52 -4.45
N LEU A 147 -13.71 -3.58 -5.25
CA LEU A 147 -13.20 -2.38 -5.92
C LEU A 147 -14.29 -1.69 -6.77
N GLU A 148 -15.13 -2.46 -7.45
CA GLU A 148 -16.21 -1.93 -8.30
C GLU A 148 -17.26 -1.17 -7.50
N ARG A 149 -17.59 -1.66 -6.30
CA ARG A 149 -18.61 -1.06 -5.43
C ARG A 149 -18.06 0.08 -4.59
N SER A 150 -16.76 0.06 -4.29
CA SER A 150 -16.11 1.07 -3.47
C SER A 150 -15.69 2.32 -4.24
N GLU A 151 -15.59 2.23 -5.57
CA GLU A 151 -15.32 3.38 -6.45
C GLU A 151 -16.62 4.20 -6.64
N GLU A 152 -16.59 5.48 -6.27
CA GLU A 152 -17.78 6.34 -6.16
C GLU A 152 -17.90 7.43 -7.26
N PHE A 153 -16.85 7.67 -8.04
CA PHE A 153 -16.74 8.86 -8.89
C PHE A 153 -16.79 8.58 -10.39
N LEU A 154 -16.37 7.40 -10.83
CA LEU A 154 -16.26 7.02 -12.23
C LEU A 154 -17.41 6.10 -12.65
N GLU A 155 -17.76 6.20 -13.93
CA GLU A 155 -18.72 5.32 -14.57
C GLU A 155 -18.21 4.82 -15.92
N GLY A 156 -18.82 3.73 -16.40
CA GLY A 156 -18.52 3.13 -17.70
C GLY A 156 -17.03 2.85 -17.92
N LYS A 157 -16.54 3.19 -19.12
CA LYS A 157 -15.18 2.85 -19.55
C LYS A 157 -14.09 3.46 -18.66
N SER A 158 -14.30 4.67 -18.14
CA SER A 158 -13.32 5.33 -17.27
C SER A 158 -13.15 4.57 -15.95
N LYS A 159 -14.27 4.09 -15.39
CA LYS A 159 -14.27 3.22 -14.21
C LYS A 159 -13.54 1.92 -14.50
N ASP A 160 -13.89 1.25 -15.60
CA ASP A 160 -13.27 -0.02 -15.98
C ASP A 160 -11.74 0.11 -16.12
N MET A 161 -11.27 1.15 -16.80
CA MET A 161 -9.83 1.42 -16.97
C MET A 161 -9.13 1.72 -15.65
N PHE A 162 -9.75 2.51 -14.76
CA PHE A 162 -9.19 2.80 -13.45
C PHE A 162 -9.08 1.53 -12.59
N LEU A 163 -10.13 0.72 -12.58
CA LEU A 163 -10.16 -0.52 -11.83
C LEU A 163 -9.12 -1.52 -12.35
N ASP A 164 -8.93 -1.63 -13.67
CA ASP A 164 -7.89 -2.47 -14.25
C ASP A 164 -6.47 -1.99 -13.90
N PHE A 165 -6.26 -0.67 -13.85
CA PHE A 165 -5.01 -0.08 -13.39
C PHE A 165 -4.73 -0.43 -11.92
N ILE A 166 -5.71 -0.20 -11.03
CA ILE A 166 -5.61 -0.52 -9.60
C ILE A 166 -5.42 -2.02 -9.36
N ARG A 167 -6.18 -2.89 -10.05
CA ARG A 167 -6.00 -4.34 -9.96
C ARG A 167 -4.58 -4.76 -10.38
N GLY A 168 -3.99 -4.09 -11.35
CA GLY A 168 -2.59 -4.33 -11.72
C GLY A 168 -1.58 -4.10 -10.58
N MET A 169 -1.94 -3.25 -9.61
CA MET A 169 -1.09 -2.93 -8.45
C MET A 169 -1.47 -3.75 -7.21
N LEU A 170 -2.76 -4.03 -7.02
CA LEU A 170 -3.31 -4.68 -5.82
C LEU A 170 -3.55 -6.17 -6.07
N GLN A 171 -2.45 -6.92 -6.11
CA GLN A 171 -2.47 -8.38 -6.16
C GLN A 171 -1.94 -8.98 -4.87
N TRP A 172 -2.53 -10.12 -4.47
CA TRP A 172 -2.10 -10.88 -3.30
C TRP A 172 -0.64 -11.31 -3.40
N ARG A 173 -0.26 -11.88 -4.56
CA ARG A 173 1.12 -12.29 -4.83
C ARG A 173 1.93 -11.09 -5.32
N PRO A 174 3.11 -10.82 -4.73
CA PRO A 174 3.99 -9.76 -5.19
C PRO A 174 4.37 -9.88 -6.68
N GLU A 175 4.60 -11.12 -7.13
CA GLU A 175 4.97 -11.47 -8.51
C GLU A 175 3.88 -11.23 -9.56
N ASP A 176 2.60 -11.15 -9.14
CA ASP A 176 1.47 -10.91 -10.04
C ASP A 176 1.22 -9.41 -10.26
N ARG A 177 1.93 -8.53 -9.53
CA ARG A 177 1.80 -7.07 -9.67
C ARG A 177 2.56 -6.56 -10.88
N LYS A 178 1.94 -5.63 -11.62
CA LYS A 178 2.61 -4.86 -12.67
C LYS A 178 3.78 -4.08 -12.08
N THR A 179 4.87 -4.01 -12.82
CA THR A 179 6.01 -3.13 -12.49
C THR A 179 5.65 -1.66 -12.73
N ALA A 180 6.40 -0.75 -12.09
CA ALA A 180 6.23 0.69 -12.34
C ALA A 180 6.37 1.05 -13.83
N LYS A 181 7.24 0.34 -14.57
CA LYS A 181 7.41 0.55 -16.01
C LYS A 181 6.15 0.17 -16.79
N GLU A 182 5.57 -0.99 -16.52
CA GLU A 182 4.33 -1.43 -17.18
C GLU A 182 3.15 -0.51 -16.83
N LEU A 183 3.09 -0.05 -15.58
CA LEU A 183 2.05 0.89 -15.14
C LEU A 183 2.19 2.25 -15.82
N LEU A 184 3.42 2.73 -16.09
CA LEU A 184 3.64 3.96 -16.86
C LEU A 184 3.14 3.87 -18.30
N GLU A 185 2.96 2.66 -18.85
CA GLU A 185 2.42 2.42 -20.19
C GLU A 185 0.90 2.13 -20.14
N ASP A 186 0.29 2.13 -18.95
CA ASP A 186 -1.11 1.76 -18.77
C ASP A 186 -2.05 2.79 -19.45
N PRO A 187 -3.09 2.31 -20.16
CA PRO A 187 -4.07 3.17 -20.81
C PRO A 187 -4.73 4.21 -19.89
N TRP A 188 -4.94 3.91 -18.60
CA TRP A 188 -5.59 4.86 -17.69
C TRP A 188 -4.74 6.12 -17.43
N LEU A 189 -3.41 5.98 -17.40
CA LEU A 189 -2.50 7.12 -17.22
C LEU A 189 -2.23 7.88 -18.52
N ASN A 190 -2.20 7.18 -19.65
CA ASN A 190 -1.72 7.75 -20.91
C ASN A 190 -2.83 8.24 -21.84
N ASN A 191 -4.02 7.66 -21.76
CA ASN A 191 -5.16 8.20 -22.49
C ASN A 191 -5.76 9.31 -21.65
N GLN A 192 -5.69 10.55 -22.15
CA GLN A 192 -6.60 11.58 -21.67
C GLN A 192 -8.00 11.05 -21.94
N ILE A 193 -8.72 10.73 -20.86
CA ILE A 193 -10.13 10.41 -20.94
C ILE A 193 -10.79 11.68 -21.50
N ASP A 194 -11.22 11.61 -22.76
CA ASP A 194 -11.99 12.66 -23.45
C ASP A 194 -13.30 12.97 -22.70
#